data_AF-A0A6J4Y8S0-F1
#
_entry.id   AF-A0A6J4Y8S0-F1
#
_cell.length_a   1.000
_cell.length_b   1.000
_cell.length_c   1.000
_cell.angle_alpha   90.00
_cell.angle_beta   90.00
_cell.angle_gamma   90.00
#
_symmetry.space_group_name_H-M   'P 1'
#
loop_
_entity.id
_entity.type
_entity.pdbx_description
1 polymer ?
#
loop_
_entity_poly.entity_id
_entity_poly.type
_entity_poly.pdbx_seq_one_letter_code
_entity_poly.pdbx_strand_id
1 'polypeptide(L)'
;MRRLYKEKKRLSLETFTMNVHNFTIEFLRYLTHEEGFSFPKAEIAGSGLKEYLIKRAEGELEEEPSLFEKMMQPELSNKKKPPPSFDHILCPDKTTFDRFIGSFLSFFNFRLFRAAIVFESIPAWLRFLEAKGLIEHEMRRKTVSSVYELYGDLRNLLEKEGEDKKYLIAKLEKAYLDRC
;
A
#
# COMPACT_ATOMS: atom_id res chain seq x y z
N MET A 1 -14.63 -24.74 32.13
CA MET A 1 -14.17 -23.34 31.98
C MET A 1 -14.30 -22.90 30.53
N ARG A 2 -15.33 -22.11 30.19
CA ARG A 2 -15.52 -21.54 28.83
C ARG A 2 -14.62 -20.31 28.69
N ARG A 3 -13.61 -20.36 27.81
CA ARG A 3 -12.84 -19.17 27.41
C ARG A 3 -13.78 -18.25 26.64
N LEU A 4 -14.25 -17.19 27.31
CA LEU A 4 -14.85 -16.03 26.67
C LEU A 4 -13.73 -15.37 25.84
N TYR A 5 -13.65 -15.69 24.55
CA TYR A 5 -12.94 -14.83 23.61
C TYR A 5 -13.66 -13.48 23.64
N LYS A 6 -13.07 -12.49 24.32
CA LYS A 6 -13.44 -11.09 24.12
C LYS A 6 -13.22 -10.82 22.63
N GLU A 7 -14.30 -10.70 21.87
CA GLU A 7 -14.25 -10.10 20.54
C GLU A 7 -13.57 -8.74 20.71
N LYS A 8 -12.36 -8.60 20.17
CA LYS A 8 -11.68 -7.30 20.10
C LYS A 8 -12.63 -6.38 19.34
N LYS A 9 -13.21 -5.40 20.03
CA LYS A 9 -14.08 -4.38 19.44
C LYS A 9 -13.32 -3.75 18.27
N ARG A 10 -13.76 -4.02 17.04
CA ARG A 10 -13.18 -3.40 15.85
C ARG A 10 -13.33 -1.89 15.98
N LEU A 11 -12.25 -1.16 15.77
CA LEU A 11 -12.29 0.29 15.63
C LEU A 11 -13.28 0.64 14.52
N SER A 12 -14.07 1.70 14.69
CA SER A 12 -14.88 2.21 13.58
C SER A 12 -13.96 2.66 12.46
N LEU A 13 -14.46 2.59 11.23
CA LEU A 13 -13.73 3.06 10.06
C LEU A 13 -13.36 4.55 10.20
N GLU A 14 -14.24 5.36 10.77
CA GLU A 14 -13.98 6.78 11.03
C GLU A 14 -12.79 6.99 11.96
N THR A 15 -12.74 6.29 13.10
CA THR A 15 -11.59 6.38 14.02
C THR A 15 -10.32 5.87 13.35
N PHE A 16 -10.40 4.80 12.57
CA PHE A 16 -9.25 4.29 11.82
C PHE A 16 -8.73 5.32 10.80
N THR A 17 -9.62 5.93 10.01
CA THR A 17 -9.28 6.97 9.03
C THR A 17 -8.62 8.17 9.68
N MET A 18 -9.13 8.62 10.83
CA MET A 18 -8.51 9.70 11.59
C MET A 18 -7.12 9.33 12.11
N ASN A 19 -6.97 8.12 12.65
CA ASN A 19 -5.67 7.63 13.12
C ASN A 19 -4.66 7.52 11.99
N VAL A 20 -5.04 6.94 10.85
CA VAL A 20 -4.20 6.87 9.65
C VAL A 20 -3.82 8.27 9.18
N HIS A 21 -4.76 9.22 9.17
CA HIS A 21 -4.46 10.60 8.78
C HIS A 21 -3.36 11.21 9.67
N ASN A 22 -3.52 11.18 10.98
CA ASN A 22 -2.52 11.69 11.92
C ASN A 22 -1.17 10.99 11.75
N PHE A 23 -1.21 9.68 11.54
CA PHE A 23 -0.02 8.87 11.40
C PHE A 23 0.72 9.14 10.08
N THR A 24 0.00 9.45 9.00
CA THR A 24 0.62 9.90 7.74
C THR A 24 1.23 11.30 7.82
N ILE A 25 0.75 12.18 8.72
CA ILE A 25 1.40 13.47 8.98
C ILE A 25 2.76 13.26 9.66
N GLU A 26 2.83 12.37 10.66
CA GLU A 26 4.10 11.99 11.29
C GLU A 26 5.06 11.35 10.29
N PHE A 27 4.54 10.48 9.43
CA PHE A 27 5.34 9.84 8.38
C PHE A 27 5.86 10.83 7.34
N LEU A 28 5.08 11.86 6.97
CA LEU A 28 5.56 12.94 6.10
C LEU A 28 6.78 13.64 6.72
N ARG A 29 6.73 13.92 8.03
CA ARG A 29 7.89 14.48 8.74
C ARG A 29 9.08 13.53 8.71
N TYR A 30 8.85 12.24 8.94
CA TYR A 30 9.89 11.20 8.85
C TYR A 30 10.53 11.15 7.45
N LEU A 31 9.73 11.15 6.38
CA LEU A 31 10.23 11.12 5.00
C LEU A 31 11.12 12.32 4.67
N THR A 32 10.74 13.50 5.14
CA THR A 32 11.48 14.74 4.87
C THR A 32 12.78 14.86 5.67
N HIS A 33 12.78 14.45 6.94
CA HIS A 33 13.92 14.65 7.84
C HIS A 33 14.89 13.47 7.83
N GLU A 34 14.39 12.23 7.74
CA GLU A 34 15.21 11.02 7.90
C GLU A 34 15.51 10.33 6.57
N GLU A 35 14.59 10.38 5.60
CA GLU A 35 14.74 9.68 4.31
C GLU A 35 15.10 10.62 3.15
N GLY A 36 15.18 11.93 3.41
CA GLY A 36 15.63 12.94 2.44
C GLY A 36 14.66 13.19 1.28
N PHE A 37 13.37 12.88 1.44
CA PHE A 37 12.37 13.23 0.43
C PHE A 37 12.15 14.74 0.43
N SER A 38 12.07 15.36 -0.76
CA SER A 38 11.54 16.71 -0.88
C SER A 38 10.09 16.76 -0.38
N PHE A 39 9.66 17.88 0.19
CA PHE A 39 8.31 18.03 0.73
C PHE A 39 7.18 17.60 -0.24
N PRO A 40 7.15 18.01 -1.53
CA PRO A 40 6.08 17.59 -2.45
C PRO A 40 6.05 16.07 -2.67
N LYS A 41 7.23 15.43 -2.76
CA LYS A 41 7.34 13.98 -2.89
C LYS A 41 6.83 13.26 -1.63
N ALA A 42 7.18 13.77 -0.46
CA ALA A 42 6.73 13.21 0.82
C ALA A 42 5.20 13.34 0.98
N GLU A 43 4.61 14.44 0.52
CA GLU A 43 3.16 14.63 0.52
C GLU A 43 2.45 13.62 -0.41
N ILE A 44 2.98 13.41 -1.62
CA ILE A 44 2.45 12.42 -2.56
C ILE A 44 2.53 11.00 -1.98
N ALA A 45 3.66 10.66 -1.35
CA ALA A 45 3.84 9.37 -0.69
C ALA A 45 2.85 9.19 0.47
N GLY A 46 2.77 10.16 1.39
CA GLY A 46 1.88 10.10 2.55
C GLY A 46 0.39 10.04 2.17
N SER A 47 -0.04 10.86 1.21
CA SER A 47 -1.42 10.86 0.71
C SER A 47 -1.78 9.56 -0.01
N GLY A 48 -0.90 9.04 -0.88
CA GLY A 48 -1.10 7.76 -1.55
C GLY A 48 -1.16 6.59 -0.57
N LEU A 49 -0.33 6.59 0.46
CA LEU A 49 -0.34 5.56 1.48
C LEU A 49 -1.57 5.63 2.38
N LYS A 50 -2.00 6.84 2.77
CA LYS A 50 -3.29 7.04 3.47
C LYS A 50 -4.44 6.45 2.65
N GLU A 51 -4.51 6.80 1.37
CA GLU A 51 -5.55 6.30 0.46
C GLU A 51 -5.53 4.77 0.37
N TYR A 52 -4.36 4.17 0.21
CA TYR A 52 -4.20 2.71 0.19
C TYR A 52 -4.73 2.05 1.46
N LEU A 53 -4.34 2.54 2.64
CA LEU A 53 -4.72 1.94 3.92
C LEU A 53 -6.23 2.04 4.19
N ILE A 54 -6.87 3.15 3.80
CA ILE A 54 -8.32 3.34 3.93
C ILE A 54 -9.05 2.37 3.00
N LYS A 55 -8.71 2.35 1.71
CA LYS A 55 -9.32 1.44 0.72
C LYS A 55 -9.19 -0.02 1.12
N ARG A 56 -8.05 -0.37 1.72
CA ARG A 56 -7.82 -1.71 2.26
C ARG A 56 -8.71 -2.01 3.47
N ALA A 57 -8.84 -1.09 4.40
CA ALA A 57 -9.73 -1.26 5.56
C ALA A 57 -11.20 -1.37 5.15
N GLU A 58 -11.58 -0.72 4.06
CA GLU A 58 -12.93 -0.77 3.46
C GLU A 58 -13.16 -2.06 2.64
N GLY A 59 -12.11 -2.80 2.30
CA GLY A 59 -12.19 -3.97 1.43
C GLY A 59 -12.40 -3.63 -0.06
N GLU A 60 -12.10 -2.38 -0.47
CA GLU A 60 -12.19 -1.96 -1.87
C GLU A 60 -11.11 -2.60 -2.75
N LEU A 61 -10.03 -3.07 -2.13
CA LEU A 61 -8.91 -3.71 -2.83
C LEU A 61 -9.05 -5.23 -2.91
N GLU A 62 -10.14 -5.80 -2.40
CA GLU A 62 -10.43 -7.24 -2.52
C GLU A 62 -10.93 -7.58 -3.92
N GLU A 63 -10.74 -8.83 -4.33
CA GLU A 63 -11.12 -9.29 -5.67
C GLU A 63 -12.65 -9.31 -5.79
N GLU A 64 -13.20 -8.50 -6.69
CA GLU A 64 -14.62 -8.54 -7.02
C GLU A 64 -14.86 -9.45 -8.24
N PRO A 65 -15.91 -10.30 -8.22
CA PRO A 65 -16.29 -11.05 -9.40
C PRO A 65 -16.67 -10.10 -10.53
N SER A 66 -16.22 -10.42 -11.74
CA SER A 66 -16.47 -9.66 -12.95
C SER A 66 -17.97 -9.54 -13.25
N LEU A 67 -18.38 -8.54 -14.04
CA LEU A 67 -19.78 -8.39 -14.47
C LEU A 67 -20.30 -9.64 -15.19
N PHE A 68 -19.44 -10.31 -15.96
CA PHE A 68 -19.77 -11.56 -16.65
C PHE A 68 -19.98 -12.71 -15.66
N GLU A 69 -19.13 -12.85 -14.65
CA GLU A 69 -19.32 -13.86 -13.59
C GLU A 69 -20.56 -13.58 -12.74
N LYS A 70 -20.83 -12.31 -12.42
CA LYS A 70 -22.06 -11.87 -11.74
C LYS A 70 -23.30 -12.16 -12.60
N MET A 71 -23.20 -12.10 -13.93
CA MET A 71 -24.28 -12.45 -14.87
C MET A 71 -24.49 -13.96 -14.99
N MET A 72 -23.41 -14.75 -15.00
CA MET A 72 -23.47 -16.21 -15.04
C MET A 72 -23.87 -16.83 -13.70
N GLN A 73 -23.59 -16.15 -12.59
CA GLN A 73 -23.92 -16.58 -11.23
C GLN A 73 -24.56 -15.41 -10.46
N PRO A 74 -25.89 -15.20 -10.62
CA PRO A 74 -26.60 -14.10 -9.98
C PRO A 74 -26.51 -14.14 -8.45
N GLU A 75 -26.22 -15.29 -7.86
CA GLU A 75 -25.95 -15.45 -6.42
C GLU A 75 -24.69 -14.72 -5.94
N LEU A 76 -23.72 -14.46 -6.83
CA LEU A 76 -22.53 -13.65 -6.53
C LEU A 76 -22.83 -12.16 -6.47
N SER A 77 -23.88 -11.68 -7.14
CA SER A 77 -24.25 -10.25 -7.17
C SER A 77 -24.75 -9.73 -5.81
N ASN A 78 -25.33 -10.62 -4.99
CA ASN A 78 -25.90 -10.29 -3.68
C ASN A 78 -24.98 -10.64 -2.49
N LYS A 79 -23.79 -11.20 -2.74
CA LYS A 79 -22.84 -11.50 -1.66
C LYS A 79 -22.20 -10.20 -1.17
N LYS A 80 -22.32 -9.94 0.14
CA LYS A 80 -21.57 -8.88 0.82
C LYS A 80 -20.07 -9.07 0.50
N LYS A 81 -19.36 -7.95 0.28
CA LYS A 81 -17.91 -7.98 0.04
C LYS A 81 -17.24 -8.86 1.10
N PRO A 82 -16.31 -9.75 0.69
CA PRO A 82 -15.59 -10.57 1.64
C PRO A 82 -14.92 -9.66 2.68
N PRO A 83 -14.85 -10.08 3.96
CA PRO A 83 -14.13 -9.31 4.95
C PRO A 83 -12.66 -9.17 4.50
N PRO A 84 -12.02 -8.00 4.72
CA PRO A 84 -10.64 -7.81 4.32
C PRO A 84 -9.75 -8.91 4.92
N SER A 85 -8.94 -9.54 4.08
CA SER A 85 -8.06 -10.64 4.48
C SER A 85 -6.61 -10.20 4.44
N PHE A 86 -6.13 -9.66 5.55
CA PHE A 86 -4.72 -9.27 5.71
C PHE A 86 -4.17 -9.70 7.06
N ASP A 87 -2.87 -10.01 7.09
CA ASP A 87 -2.16 -10.35 8.33
C ASP A 87 -2.01 -9.13 9.25
N HIS A 88 -1.77 -7.94 8.65
CA HIS A 88 -1.58 -6.70 9.39
C HIS A 88 -2.07 -5.49 8.58
N ILE A 89 -3.00 -4.72 9.15
CA ILE A 89 -3.69 -3.61 8.44
C ILE A 89 -2.73 -2.53 7.92
N LEU A 90 -1.63 -2.26 8.64
CA LEU A 90 -0.67 -1.21 8.25
C LEU A 90 0.43 -1.70 7.31
N CYS A 91 0.60 -3.01 7.13
CA CYS A 91 1.68 -3.58 6.31
C CYS A 91 1.12 -3.97 4.95
N PRO A 92 1.52 -3.32 3.85
CA PRO A 92 1.05 -3.68 2.52
C PRO A 92 1.18 -5.17 2.25
N ASP A 93 0.20 -5.77 1.57
CA ASP A 93 0.38 -7.10 0.97
C ASP A 93 0.50 -6.94 -0.55
N LYS A 94 1.21 -7.87 -1.19
CA LYS A 94 1.47 -7.85 -2.63
C LYS A 94 0.19 -7.66 -3.43
N THR A 95 -0.85 -8.43 -3.15
CA THR A 95 -2.06 -8.49 -3.97
C THR A 95 -2.85 -7.18 -3.92
N THR A 96 -3.17 -6.68 -2.72
CA THR A 96 -3.93 -5.43 -2.59
C THR A 96 -3.11 -4.21 -3.02
N PHE A 97 -1.80 -4.24 -2.78
CA PHE A 97 -0.92 -3.15 -3.18
C PHE A 97 -0.73 -3.09 -4.70
N ASP A 98 -0.61 -4.24 -5.37
CA ASP A 98 -0.58 -4.32 -6.84
C ASP A 98 -1.83 -3.71 -7.46
N ARG A 99 -3.02 -4.12 -6.99
CA ARG A 99 -4.29 -3.54 -7.46
C ARG A 99 -4.36 -2.03 -7.22
N PHE A 100 -3.89 -1.56 -6.06
CA PHE A 100 -3.85 -0.14 -5.76
C PHE A 100 -2.93 0.62 -6.70
N ILE A 101 -1.71 0.13 -6.93
CA ILE A 101 -0.76 0.75 -7.86
C ILE A 101 -1.29 0.72 -9.30
N GLY A 102 -1.87 -0.42 -9.72
CA GLY A 102 -2.52 -0.58 -11.02
C GLY A 102 -3.63 0.44 -11.28
N SER A 103 -4.32 0.90 -10.23
CA SER A 103 -5.35 1.95 -10.37
C SER A 103 -4.79 3.29 -10.89
N PHE A 104 -3.53 3.61 -10.57
CA PHE A 104 -2.80 4.77 -11.11
C PHE A 104 -2.24 4.54 -12.51
N LEU A 105 -2.28 3.31 -13.02
CA LEU A 105 -1.72 2.93 -14.31
C LEU A 105 -2.82 2.59 -15.33
N SER A 106 -4.08 2.78 -14.93
CA SER A 106 -5.22 2.63 -15.82
C SER A 106 -5.18 3.63 -16.98
N PHE A 107 -5.69 3.22 -18.14
CA PHE A 107 -5.69 3.99 -19.39
C PHE A 107 -6.27 5.41 -19.22
N PHE A 108 -7.27 5.57 -18.36
CA PHE A 108 -7.95 6.85 -18.13
C PHE A 108 -7.31 7.71 -17.02
N ASN A 109 -6.30 7.20 -16.30
CA ASN A 109 -5.70 7.90 -15.17
C ASN A 109 -4.21 7.55 -14.99
N PHE A 110 -3.42 7.68 -16.06
CA PHE A 110 -2.00 7.33 -16.05
C PHE A 110 -1.17 8.33 -15.22
N ARG A 111 -0.93 7.98 -13.95
CA ARG A 111 -0.15 8.75 -12.96
C ARG A 111 1.09 7.97 -12.54
N LEU A 112 1.92 7.58 -13.52
CA LEU A 112 3.10 6.75 -13.30
C LEU A 112 4.07 7.32 -12.24
N PHE A 113 4.26 8.63 -12.19
CA PHE A 113 5.09 9.27 -11.16
C PHE A 113 4.53 9.07 -9.75
N ARG A 114 3.21 9.16 -9.58
CA ARG A 114 2.56 8.93 -8.27
C ARG A 114 2.69 7.48 -7.85
N ALA A 115 2.46 6.54 -8.78
CA ALA A 115 2.68 5.12 -8.56
C ALA A 115 4.11 4.83 -8.08
N ALA A 116 5.11 5.35 -8.81
CA ALA A 116 6.52 5.19 -8.46
C ALA A 116 6.85 5.77 -7.07
N ILE A 117 6.38 6.98 -6.75
CA ILE A 117 6.65 7.61 -5.45
C ILE A 117 6.04 6.81 -4.29
N VAL A 118 4.80 6.32 -4.45
CA VAL A 118 4.15 5.52 -3.41
C VAL A 118 4.89 4.19 -3.23
N PHE A 119 5.25 3.53 -4.33
CA PHE A 119 6.05 2.30 -4.30
C PHE A 119 7.40 2.52 -3.60
N GLU A 120 8.14 3.55 -4.00
CA GLU A 120 9.44 3.93 -3.39
C GLU A 120 9.33 4.18 -1.88
N SER A 121 8.18 4.66 -1.41
CA SER A 121 7.98 5.00 0.00
C SER A 121 7.73 3.79 0.91
N ILE A 122 7.38 2.62 0.38
CA ILE A 122 6.99 1.46 1.21
C ILE A 122 8.10 1.00 2.16
N PRO A 123 9.37 0.85 1.73
CA PRO A 123 10.43 0.50 2.67
C PRO A 123 10.56 1.50 3.82
N ALA A 124 10.44 2.81 3.53
CA ALA A 124 10.50 3.88 4.53
C ALA A 124 9.31 3.81 5.50
N TRP A 125 8.11 3.54 4.98
CA TRP A 125 6.93 3.33 5.81
C TRP A 125 7.13 2.19 6.82
N LEU A 126 7.64 1.05 6.36
CA LEU A 126 7.81 -0.11 7.24
C LEU A 126 8.90 0.11 8.30
N ARG A 127 9.97 0.84 7.97
CA ARG A 127 10.95 1.29 8.99
C ARG A 127 10.33 2.25 10.00
N PHE A 128 9.50 3.17 9.54
CA PHE A 128 8.76 4.07 10.42
C PHE A 128 7.83 3.30 11.36
N LEU A 129 7.12 2.27 10.87
CA LEU A 129 6.30 1.39 11.71
C LEU A 129 7.13 0.63 12.75
N GLU A 130 8.26 0.07 12.35
CA GLU A 130 9.18 -0.66 13.23
C GLU A 130 9.77 0.26 14.30
N ALA A 131 10.22 1.46 13.93
CA ALA A 131 10.73 2.46 14.88
C ALA A 131 9.67 2.92 15.90
N LYS A 132 8.39 2.84 15.54
CA LYS A 132 7.25 3.11 16.43
C LYS A 132 6.83 1.87 17.25
N GLY A 133 7.49 0.72 17.07
CA GLY A 133 7.15 -0.53 17.74
C GLY A 133 5.83 -1.14 17.30
N LEU A 134 5.30 -0.76 16.14
CA LEU A 134 4.02 -1.27 15.63
C LEU A 134 4.16 -2.60 14.89
N ILE A 135 5.37 -2.89 14.39
CA ILE A 135 5.70 -4.12 13.69
C ILE A 135 7.07 -4.60 14.13
N GLU A 136 7.30 -5.90 13.99
CA GLU A 136 8.60 -6.50 14.22
C GLU A 136 9.48 -6.42 12.96
N HIS A 137 10.80 -6.50 13.18
CA HIS A 137 11.81 -6.51 12.13
C HIS A 137 11.55 -7.57 11.04
N GLU A 138 11.15 -8.77 11.46
CA GLU A 138 10.89 -9.87 10.53
C GLU A 138 9.66 -9.62 9.66
N MET A 139 8.62 -8.98 10.21
CA MET A 139 7.44 -8.58 9.44
C MET A 139 7.82 -7.52 8.40
N ARG A 140 8.63 -6.53 8.77
CA ARG A 140 9.17 -5.55 7.82
C ARG A 140 9.89 -6.24 6.65
N ARG A 141 10.83 -7.15 6.93
CA ARG A 141 11.61 -7.86 5.89
C ARG A 141 10.70 -8.65 4.94
N LYS A 142 9.75 -9.42 5.49
CA LYS A 142 8.78 -10.18 4.70
C LYS A 142 7.92 -9.27 3.81
N THR A 143 7.42 -8.18 4.37
CA THR A 143 6.59 -7.23 3.62
C THR A 143 7.38 -6.54 2.51
N VAL A 144 8.61 -6.08 2.78
CA VAL A 144 9.48 -5.49 1.73
C VAL A 144 9.71 -6.48 0.60
N SER A 145 10.09 -7.73 0.92
CA SER A 145 10.32 -8.77 -0.08
C SER A 145 9.08 -9.04 -0.92
N SER A 146 7.92 -9.19 -0.29
CA SER A 146 6.65 -9.48 -0.96
C SER A 146 6.23 -8.36 -1.91
N VAL A 147 6.38 -7.09 -1.51
CA VAL A 147 6.07 -5.94 -2.36
C VAL A 147 7.10 -5.77 -3.47
N TYR A 148 8.38 -6.06 -3.20
CA TYR A 148 9.45 -5.93 -4.19
C TYR A 148 9.26 -6.85 -5.39
N GLU A 149 8.56 -7.98 -5.26
CA GLU A 149 8.22 -8.84 -6.40
C GLU A 149 7.43 -8.11 -7.50
N LEU A 150 6.71 -7.03 -7.16
CA LEU A 150 5.97 -6.19 -8.10
C LEU A 150 6.87 -5.19 -8.85
N TYR A 151 8.12 -5.03 -8.41
CA TYR A 151 9.04 -4.06 -8.98
C TYR A 151 9.31 -4.33 -10.47
N GLY A 152 9.36 -5.60 -10.89
CA GLY A 152 9.59 -5.98 -12.28
C GLY A 152 8.56 -5.38 -13.24
N ASP A 153 7.28 -5.46 -12.89
CA ASP A 153 6.19 -4.93 -13.71
C ASP A 153 6.22 -3.40 -13.77
N LEU A 154 6.44 -2.74 -12.62
CA LEU A 154 6.56 -1.29 -12.54
C LEU A 154 7.78 -0.79 -13.33
N ARG A 155 8.92 -1.49 -13.23
CA ARG A 155 10.14 -1.17 -13.97
C ARG A 155 9.92 -1.25 -15.47
N ASN A 156 9.31 -2.34 -15.95
CA ASN A 156 9.01 -2.53 -17.37
C ASN A 156 8.14 -1.39 -17.93
N LEU A 157 7.21 -0.87 -17.12
CA LEU A 157 6.38 0.28 -17.50
C LEU A 157 7.19 1.59 -17.54
N LEU A 158 8.06 1.82 -16.55
CA LEU A 158 8.94 2.99 -16.51
C LEU A 158 9.92 3.03 -17.68
N GLU A 159 10.49 1.89 -18.07
CA GLU A 159 11.46 1.78 -19.17
C GLU A 159 10.81 2.10 -20.54
N LYS A 160 9.54 1.72 -20.75
CA LYS A 160 8.81 1.98 -22.00
C LYS A 160 8.48 3.45 -22.23
N GLU A 161 8.55 4.26 -21.20
CA GLU A 161 8.05 5.64 -21.19
C GLU A 161 9.15 6.71 -21.42
N GLY A 162 10.43 6.31 -21.56
CA GLY A 162 11.53 7.19 -21.98
C GLY A 162 12.70 7.32 -21.00
N GLU A 163 13.79 7.95 -21.45
CA GLU A 163 15.07 8.01 -20.72
C GLU A 163 15.01 8.80 -19.40
N ASP A 164 14.15 9.81 -19.30
CA ASP A 164 14.00 10.64 -18.09
C ASP A 164 13.56 9.82 -16.86
N LYS A 165 12.99 8.63 -17.07
CA LYS A 165 12.51 7.74 -16.00
C LYS A 165 13.59 6.77 -15.50
N LYS A 166 14.78 6.74 -16.10
CA LYS A 166 15.96 6.01 -15.56
C LYS A 166 16.32 6.46 -14.16
N TYR A 167 16.15 7.75 -13.84
CA TYR A 167 16.35 8.28 -12.50
C TYR A 167 15.39 7.66 -11.48
N LEU A 168 14.11 7.47 -11.84
CA LEU A 168 13.11 6.86 -10.95
C LEU A 168 13.41 5.38 -10.71
N ILE A 169 13.81 4.65 -11.76
CA ILE A 169 14.23 3.25 -11.67
C ILE A 169 15.40 3.12 -10.68
N ALA A 170 16.46 3.92 -10.85
CA ALA A 170 17.60 3.89 -9.94
C ALA A 170 17.22 4.23 -8.48
N LYS A 171 16.28 5.16 -8.27
CA LYS A 171 15.77 5.49 -6.93
C LYS A 171 14.97 4.35 -6.31
N LEU A 172 14.12 3.69 -7.10
CA LEU A 172 13.35 2.51 -6.66
C LEU A 172 14.29 1.36 -6.30
N GLU A 173 15.27 1.04 -7.14
CA GLU A 173 16.26 -0.01 -6.86
C GLU A 173 17.00 0.30 -5.57
N LYS A 174 17.51 1.53 -5.43
CA LYS A 174 18.19 1.93 -4.19
C LYS A 174 17.30 1.79 -2.96
N ALA A 175 16.03 2.18 -3.03
CA ALA A 175 15.11 2.13 -1.90
C ALA A 175 14.89 0.69 -1.36
N TYR A 176 15.00 -0.31 -2.24
CA TYR A 176 14.77 -1.72 -1.92
C TYR A 176 16.07 -2.54 -1.77
N LEU A 177 17.16 -2.20 -2.47
CA LEU A 177 18.44 -2.91 -2.42
C LEU A 177 19.29 -2.56 -1.21
N ASP A 178 19.23 -1.33 -0.69
CA ASP A 178 20.08 -0.90 0.43
C ASP A 178 19.73 -1.60 1.77
N ARG A 179 18.70 -2.47 1.84
CA ARG A 179 17.99 -2.74 3.11
C ARG A 179 17.50 -4.18 3.32
N CYS A 180 18.33 -5.15 2.94
CA CYS A 180 18.40 -6.48 3.57
C CYS A 180 19.41 -6.48 4.72
#